data_AF-A0A1X0NDU1-F1
#
_entry.id   AF-A0A1X0NDU1-F1
#
_cell.length_a   1.000
_cell.length_b   1.000
_cell.length_c   1.000
_cell.angle_alpha   90.00
_cell.angle_beta   90.00
_cell.angle_gamma   90.00
#
_symmetry.space_group_name_H-M   'P 1'
#
loop_
_entity.id
_entity.type
_entity.pdbx_description
1 polymer ?
#
loop_
_entity_poly.entity_id
_entity_poly.type
_entity_poly.pdbx_seq_one_letter_code
_entity_poly.pdbx_strand_id
1 'polypeptide(L)'
;MSNLSLPLLLRAPTPTQSSLSFSEATPRDLKRWISRLPKANLGEMARQLYQGLAELNQLITPSDNRLQMLELLRPEVYFVCKHLERHFLNQAIVLDERPRKVANLCQALQNHLATGYKQVIQQIAPRYSKDQSPMLATALQRALHGLNGPLIRANQLYCPVQDGLWLELHQLYQIARQFQLHRTPVDEPLAHHTRTLSAEQTYVIALLMGCSRCNQMRQLNIGKLADALEAWSAMVTLQVPADGHSLLALDPTSDKPPLYRTLFSDEQLPKMLGIQPMALADAINHYLALPDDQRGPTKLLIPTGVNTDLLQHLAAAWGDVAERTFQRTAGQGTLKLCIGMSALHYYVAGQKSFSQLLQLKTASNVADFALKVVNENDDDPWSSAFDTQRGNTSSVLLPYEEIEYQKSDMEGDAASNAQHTFPTFDLNIVNHSPGGYCLAWHKEVPQQLQAGELVG
;
A
#
# COMPACT_ATOMS: atom_id res chain seq x y z
N MET A 1 20.03 8.38 38.84
CA MET A 1 18.62 7.98 38.66
C MET A 1 17.81 9.23 38.43
N SER A 2 17.65 9.65 37.18
CA SER A 2 16.86 10.83 36.81
C SER A 2 15.44 10.38 36.46
N ASN A 3 14.50 10.69 37.35
CA ASN A 3 13.06 10.64 37.07
C ASN A 3 12.73 11.66 35.96
N LEU A 4 12.86 11.27 34.70
CA LEU A 4 12.27 11.98 33.58
C LEU A 4 10.87 11.42 33.39
N SER A 5 9.91 12.03 34.08
CA SER A 5 8.48 11.86 33.81
C SER A 5 8.18 12.34 32.39
N LEU A 6 8.26 11.44 31.41
CA LEU A 6 7.59 11.64 30.14
C LEU A 6 6.10 11.77 30.46
N PRO A 7 5.41 12.83 30.04
CA PRO A 7 4.00 12.66 29.76
C PRO A 7 3.97 11.64 28.61
N LEU A 8 3.64 10.38 28.91
CA LEU A 8 3.37 9.33 27.93
C LEU A 8 2.14 9.78 27.12
N LEU A 9 2.32 10.75 26.21
CA LEU A 9 1.32 11.28 25.28
C LEU A 9 1.07 10.29 24.14
N LEU A 10 1.18 8.99 24.43
CA LEU A 10 0.57 7.97 23.61
C LEU A 10 -0.93 8.25 23.68
N ARG A 11 -1.53 8.69 22.57
CA ARG A 11 -2.97 8.98 22.48
C ARG A 11 -3.74 7.67 22.71
N ALA A 12 -3.98 7.35 23.97
CA ALA A 12 -4.66 6.16 24.41
C ALA A 12 -5.62 6.57 25.54
N PRO A 13 -6.89 6.15 25.47
CA PRO A 13 -7.89 6.52 26.47
C PRO A 13 -7.58 5.81 27.80
N THR A 14 -7.98 6.42 28.91
CA THR A 14 -7.98 5.74 30.22
C THR A 14 -9.12 4.72 30.26
N PRO A 15 -8.86 3.43 30.52
CA PRO A 15 -9.90 2.42 30.62
C PRO A 15 -10.88 2.70 31.76
N THR A 16 -12.17 2.46 31.55
CA THR A 16 -13.26 2.77 32.50
C THR A 16 -14.21 1.60 32.77
N GLN A 17 -14.27 0.61 31.90
CA GLN A 17 -15.23 -0.49 31.96
C GLN A 17 -14.65 -1.72 32.66
N SER A 18 -15.43 -2.44 33.46
CA SER A 18 -14.99 -3.66 34.17
C SER A 18 -15.29 -4.96 33.43
N SER A 19 -16.15 -4.94 32.41
CA SER A 19 -16.56 -6.10 31.63
C SER A 19 -16.75 -5.74 30.15
N LEU A 20 -16.76 -6.76 29.28
CA LEU A 20 -17.08 -6.62 27.86
C LEU A 20 -18.54 -7.03 27.62
N SER A 21 -19.22 -6.43 26.65
CA SER A 21 -20.63 -6.73 26.37
C SER A 21 -20.84 -8.03 25.60
N PHE A 22 -19.84 -8.43 24.81
CA PHE A 22 -19.94 -9.52 23.83
C PHE A 22 -19.27 -10.83 24.28
N SER A 23 -18.43 -10.79 25.32
CA SER A 23 -17.73 -11.96 25.87
C SER A 23 -17.27 -11.71 27.31
N GLU A 24 -16.91 -12.76 28.04
CA GLU A 24 -16.16 -12.59 29.29
C GLU A 24 -14.75 -12.07 28.99
N ALA A 25 -14.17 -11.32 29.93
CA ALA A 25 -12.85 -10.68 29.80
C ALA A 25 -11.67 -11.67 29.89
N THR A 26 -11.80 -12.86 29.28
CA THR A 26 -10.80 -13.92 29.26
C THR A 26 -10.38 -14.27 27.83
N PRO A 27 -9.11 -14.67 27.58
CA PRO A 27 -8.65 -15.03 26.24
C PRO A 27 -9.40 -16.24 25.67
N ARG A 28 -9.87 -17.15 26.54
CA ARG A 28 -10.63 -18.34 26.15
C ARG A 28 -11.99 -17.97 25.57
N ASP A 29 -12.73 -17.08 26.22
CA ASP A 29 -14.05 -16.68 25.77
C ASP A 29 -13.97 -15.73 24.58
N LEU A 30 -12.93 -14.89 24.51
CA LEU A 30 -12.63 -14.12 23.31
C LEU A 30 -12.35 -15.03 22.11
N LYS A 31 -11.58 -16.11 22.27
CA LYS A 31 -11.33 -17.09 21.21
C LYS A 31 -12.62 -17.78 20.74
N ARG A 32 -13.55 -18.07 21.65
CA ARG A 32 -14.89 -18.59 21.30
C ARG A 32 -15.70 -17.57 20.52
N TRP A 33 -15.68 -16.31 20.91
CA TRP A 33 -16.34 -15.24 20.18
C TRP A 33 -15.77 -15.08 18.77
N ILE A 34 -14.43 -15.07 18.61
CA ILE A 34 -13.75 -15.02 17.32
C ILE A 34 -14.20 -16.17 16.40
N SER A 35 -14.36 -17.38 16.93
CA SER A 35 -14.81 -18.54 16.14
C SER A 35 -16.24 -18.42 15.59
N ARG A 36 -17.04 -17.50 16.14
CA ARG A 36 -18.43 -17.23 15.72
C ARG A 36 -18.54 -16.05 14.76
N LEU A 37 -17.44 -15.36 14.46
CA LEU A 37 -17.45 -14.22 13.54
C LEU A 37 -17.86 -14.66 12.13
N PRO A 38 -18.72 -13.89 11.44
CA PRO A 38 -19.21 -14.26 10.12
C PRO A 38 -18.15 -14.00 9.04
N LYS A 39 -17.21 -14.95 8.87
CA LYS A 39 -16.10 -14.84 7.89
C LYS A 39 -16.57 -14.68 6.44
N ALA A 40 -17.79 -15.11 6.11
CA ALA A 40 -18.40 -14.93 4.81
C ALA A 40 -18.93 -13.50 4.56
N ASN A 41 -19.19 -12.72 5.61
CA ASN A 41 -19.64 -11.33 5.50
C ASN A 41 -18.57 -10.41 6.10
N LEU A 42 -17.64 -9.97 5.25
CA LEU A 42 -16.51 -9.14 5.64
C LEU A 42 -16.94 -7.81 6.27
N GLY A 43 -18.04 -7.20 5.81
CA GLY A 43 -18.55 -5.94 6.35
C GLY A 43 -19.05 -6.09 7.79
N GLU A 44 -19.81 -7.14 8.06
CA GLU A 44 -20.33 -7.43 9.40
C GLU A 44 -19.22 -7.88 10.35
N MET A 45 -18.28 -8.71 9.87
CA MET A 45 -17.08 -9.08 10.62
C MET A 45 -16.26 -7.85 11.03
N ALA A 46 -16.02 -6.92 10.10
CA ALA A 46 -15.31 -5.68 10.37
C ALA A 46 -16.02 -4.81 11.41
N ARG A 47 -17.36 -4.72 11.34
CA ARG A 47 -18.19 -3.99 12.31
C ARG A 47 -18.08 -4.59 13.72
N GLN A 48 -18.19 -5.91 13.85
CA GLN A 48 -18.07 -6.59 15.14
C GLN A 48 -16.66 -6.47 15.72
N LEU A 49 -15.61 -6.59 14.90
CA LEU A 49 -14.24 -6.36 15.33
C LEU A 49 -14.00 -4.91 15.79
N TYR A 50 -14.58 -3.94 15.08
CA TYR A 50 -14.46 -2.52 15.45
C TYR A 50 -15.09 -2.26 16.82
N GLN A 51 -16.32 -2.73 17.04
CA GLN A 51 -17.01 -2.61 18.33
C GLN A 51 -16.24 -3.34 19.45
N GLY A 52 -15.80 -4.56 19.19
CA GLY A 52 -15.05 -5.36 20.15
C GLY A 52 -13.70 -4.73 20.55
N LEU A 53 -12.94 -4.18 19.60
CA LEU A 53 -11.70 -3.46 19.89
C LEU A 53 -11.93 -2.13 20.62
N ALA A 54 -13.00 -1.41 20.28
CA ALA A 54 -13.37 -0.18 20.96
C ALA A 54 -13.69 -0.45 22.45
N GLU A 55 -14.49 -1.48 22.74
CA GLU A 55 -14.78 -1.93 24.11
C GLU A 55 -13.53 -2.47 24.81
N LEU A 56 -12.70 -3.26 24.13
CA LEU A 56 -11.45 -3.78 24.70
C LEU A 56 -10.51 -2.65 25.13
N ASN A 57 -10.46 -1.53 24.38
CA ASN A 57 -9.69 -0.35 24.77
C ASN A 57 -10.25 0.38 26.00
N GLN A 58 -11.50 0.13 26.39
CA GLN A 58 -12.13 0.65 27.60
C GLN A 58 -12.05 -0.31 28.80
N LEU A 59 -11.70 -1.57 28.59
CA LEU A 59 -11.66 -2.60 29.64
C LEU A 59 -10.51 -2.41 30.65
N ILE A 60 -10.82 -2.38 31.94
CA ILE A 60 -9.84 -2.41 33.02
C ILE A 60 -9.34 -3.85 33.19
N THR A 61 -8.11 -4.12 32.80
CA THR A 61 -7.53 -5.47 32.88
C THR A 61 -6.00 -5.41 32.98
N PRO A 62 -5.35 -6.43 33.59
CA PRO A 62 -3.88 -6.50 33.64
C PRO A 62 -3.25 -6.55 32.25
N SER A 63 -2.00 -6.05 32.15
CA SER A 63 -1.28 -5.92 30.88
C SER A 63 -1.09 -7.26 30.16
N ASP A 64 -0.88 -8.35 30.89
CA ASP A 64 -0.76 -9.71 30.34
C ASP A 64 -2.05 -10.16 29.65
N ASN A 65 -3.19 -10.05 30.35
CA ASN A 65 -4.48 -10.42 29.80
C ASN A 65 -4.84 -9.57 28.57
N ARG A 66 -4.58 -8.25 28.64
CA ARG A 66 -4.77 -7.33 27.50
C ARG A 66 -3.94 -7.76 26.30
N LEU A 67 -2.66 -8.05 26.49
CA LEU A 67 -1.77 -8.45 25.41
C LEU A 67 -2.24 -9.75 24.74
N GLN A 68 -2.61 -10.76 25.54
CA GLN A 68 -3.12 -12.04 25.01
C GLN A 68 -4.40 -11.85 24.20
N MET A 69 -5.33 -11.01 24.67
CA MET A 69 -6.56 -10.71 23.93
C MET A 69 -6.29 -9.98 22.61
N LEU A 70 -5.34 -9.03 22.60
CA LEU A 70 -4.95 -8.31 21.38
C LEU A 70 -4.29 -9.23 20.35
N GLU A 71 -3.39 -10.13 20.78
CA GLU A 71 -2.74 -11.09 19.87
C GLU A 71 -3.75 -12.08 19.25
N LEU A 72 -4.87 -12.38 19.92
CA LEU A 72 -5.95 -13.18 19.33
C LEU A 72 -6.73 -12.40 18.26
N LEU A 73 -6.97 -11.10 18.46
CA LEU A 73 -7.73 -10.26 17.52
C LEU A 73 -6.89 -9.82 16.32
N ARG A 74 -5.57 -9.66 16.51
CA ARG A 74 -4.66 -9.12 15.51
C ARG A 74 -4.75 -9.85 14.16
N PRO A 75 -4.64 -11.18 14.04
CA PRO A 75 -4.77 -11.88 12.76
C PRO A 75 -6.11 -11.63 12.06
N GLU A 76 -7.21 -11.56 12.81
CA GLU A 76 -8.55 -11.33 12.26
C GLU A 76 -8.71 -9.89 11.74
N VAL A 77 -8.09 -8.90 12.40
CA VAL A 77 -8.04 -7.50 11.93
C VAL A 77 -7.26 -7.40 10.62
N TYR A 78 -6.06 -7.97 10.55
CA TYR A 78 -5.24 -7.92 9.33
C TYR A 78 -5.88 -8.72 8.19
N PHE A 79 -6.54 -9.84 8.49
CA PHE A 79 -7.32 -10.59 7.50
C PHE A 79 -8.42 -9.72 6.88
N VAL A 80 -9.24 -9.07 7.71
CA VAL A 80 -10.32 -8.20 7.22
C VAL A 80 -9.78 -7.01 6.44
N CYS A 81 -8.75 -6.31 6.93
CA CYS A 81 -8.14 -5.19 6.22
C CYS A 81 -7.63 -5.60 4.83
N LYS A 82 -6.91 -6.73 4.73
CA LYS A 82 -6.37 -7.24 3.46
C LYS A 82 -7.45 -7.59 2.43
N HIS A 83 -8.62 -8.07 2.88
CA HIS A 83 -9.73 -8.37 1.97
C HIS A 83 -10.50 -7.11 1.58
N LEU A 84 -10.68 -6.17 2.51
CA LEU A 84 -11.37 -4.92 2.26
C LEU A 84 -10.59 -3.97 1.32
N GLU A 85 -9.27 -4.10 1.26
CA GLU A 85 -8.39 -3.32 0.37
C GLU A 85 -8.78 -3.37 -1.11
N ARG A 86 -9.35 -4.49 -1.57
CA ARG A 86 -9.84 -4.65 -2.94
C ARG A 86 -10.99 -3.70 -3.29
N HIS A 87 -11.67 -3.13 -2.29
CA HIS A 87 -12.80 -2.22 -2.48
C HIS A 87 -12.40 -0.74 -2.57
N PHE A 88 -11.12 -0.38 -2.41
CA PHE A 88 -10.65 0.99 -2.55
C PHE A 88 -9.30 1.13 -3.27
N LEU A 89 -8.56 0.04 -3.49
CA LEU A 89 -7.38 0.05 -4.37
C LEU A 89 -7.79 -0.15 -5.83
N ASN A 90 -7.01 0.41 -6.75
CA ASN A 90 -7.24 0.41 -8.21
C ASN A 90 -8.57 1.06 -8.63
N GLN A 91 -9.05 2.02 -7.85
CA GLN A 91 -10.16 2.90 -8.22
C GLN A 91 -9.65 4.26 -8.70
N ALA A 92 -10.55 5.12 -9.17
CA ALA A 92 -10.22 6.49 -9.51
C ALA A 92 -9.53 7.21 -8.33
N ILE A 93 -8.66 8.19 -8.62
CA ILE A 93 -7.87 8.90 -7.60
C ILE A 93 -8.78 9.51 -6.51
N VAL A 94 -9.95 10.04 -6.92
CA VAL A 94 -10.97 10.48 -5.97
C VAL A 94 -11.87 9.30 -5.66
N LEU A 95 -11.72 8.76 -4.44
CA LEU A 95 -12.61 7.73 -3.93
C LEU A 95 -14.01 8.28 -3.68
N ASP A 96 -15.00 7.55 -4.19
CA ASP A 96 -16.41 7.68 -3.84
C ASP A 96 -16.63 7.46 -2.33
N GLU A 97 -17.80 7.87 -1.85
CA GLU A 97 -18.12 7.84 -0.41
C GLU A 97 -18.00 6.43 0.21
N ARG A 98 -18.44 5.40 -0.51
CA ARG A 98 -18.43 4.01 -0.02
C ARG A 98 -16.99 3.46 0.12
N PRO A 99 -16.13 3.46 -0.91
CA PRO A 99 -14.71 3.10 -0.79
C PRO A 99 -13.98 3.88 0.30
N ARG A 100 -14.25 5.18 0.43
CA ARG A 100 -13.68 6.03 1.49
C ARG A 100 -14.08 5.56 2.89
N LYS A 101 -15.35 5.23 3.10
CA LYS A 101 -15.84 4.65 4.37
C LYS A 101 -15.15 3.33 4.70
N VAL A 102 -14.92 2.46 3.70
CA VAL A 102 -14.21 1.19 3.88
C VAL A 102 -12.74 1.42 4.24
N ALA A 103 -12.06 2.35 3.57
CA ALA A 103 -10.68 2.71 3.90
C ALA A 103 -10.55 3.30 5.32
N ASN A 104 -11.49 4.17 5.72
CA ASN A 104 -11.53 4.74 7.07
C ASN A 104 -11.79 3.67 8.14
N LEU A 105 -12.65 2.68 7.86
CA LEU A 105 -12.88 1.56 8.77
C LEU A 105 -11.60 0.73 8.97
N CYS A 106 -10.84 0.46 7.91
CA CYS A 106 -9.56 -0.25 8.01
C CYS A 106 -8.54 0.54 8.86
N GLN A 107 -8.43 1.85 8.63
CA GLN A 107 -7.58 2.72 9.45
C GLN A 107 -8.01 2.70 10.92
N ALA A 108 -9.31 2.78 11.19
CA ALA A 108 -9.83 2.79 12.55
C ALA A 108 -9.58 1.47 13.28
N LEU A 109 -9.76 0.33 12.61
CA LEU A 109 -9.43 -0.99 13.17
C LEU A 109 -7.95 -1.10 13.57
N GLN A 110 -7.04 -0.72 12.67
CA GLN A 110 -5.59 -0.75 12.93
C GLN A 110 -5.19 0.24 14.04
N ASN A 111 -5.79 1.44 14.07
CA ASN A 111 -5.57 2.43 15.12
C ASN A 111 -6.09 1.97 16.48
N HIS A 112 -7.26 1.31 16.53
CA HIS A 112 -7.78 0.73 17.78
C HIS A 112 -6.89 -0.41 18.27
N LEU A 113 -6.39 -1.25 17.38
CA LEU A 113 -5.44 -2.30 17.72
C LEU A 113 -4.13 -1.71 18.27
N ALA A 114 -3.55 -0.71 17.60
CA ALA A 114 -2.36 0.01 18.07
C ALA A 114 -2.60 0.68 19.43
N THR A 115 -3.80 1.22 19.65
CA THR A 115 -4.21 1.83 20.93
C THR A 115 -4.19 0.82 22.08
N GLY A 116 -4.65 -0.41 21.83
CA GLY A 116 -4.58 -1.48 22.83
C GLY A 116 -3.15 -1.78 23.26
N TYR A 117 -2.21 -1.87 22.31
CA TYR A 117 -0.79 -2.08 22.61
C TYR A 117 -0.16 -0.86 23.30
N LYS A 118 -0.53 0.37 22.91
CA LYS A 118 -0.11 1.61 23.60
C LYS A 118 -0.52 1.61 25.08
N GLN A 119 -1.69 1.09 25.43
CA GLN A 119 -2.12 0.98 26.83
C GLN A 119 -1.27 -0.03 27.61
N VAL A 120 -0.86 -1.14 27.00
CA VAL A 120 0.09 -2.09 27.62
C VAL A 120 1.41 -1.39 27.94
N ILE A 121 1.92 -0.58 27.01
CA ILE A 121 3.14 0.23 27.21
C ILE A 121 2.96 1.24 28.35
N GLN A 122 1.84 1.97 28.38
CA GLN A 122 1.55 2.96 29.43
C GLN A 122 1.43 2.35 30.82
N GLN A 123 0.94 1.11 30.94
CA GLN A 123 0.84 0.41 32.22
C GLN A 123 2.20 -0.11 32.71
N ILE A 124 3.03 -0.63 31.80
CA ILE A 124 4.31 -1.27 32.14
C ILE A 124 5.43 -0.23 32.33
N ALA A 125 5.54 0.77 31.46
CA ALA A 125 6.67 1.70 31.42
C ALA A 125 6.95 2.43 32.77
N PRO A 126 5.95 2.93 33.52
CA PRO A 126 6.19 3.62 34.79
C PRO A 126 6.73 2.72 35.91
N ARG A 127 6.45 1.41 35.86
CA ARG A 127 6.84 0.41 36.88
C ARG A 127 7.64 -0.72 36.26
N TYR A 128 8.48 -0.38 35.28
CA TYR A 128 9.19 -1.36 34.48
C TYR A 128 10.08 -2.27 35.35
N SER A 129 9.88 -3.58 35.21
CA SER A 129 10.78 -4.62 35.72
C SER A 129 11.35 -5.43 34.54
N LYS A 130 12.56 -5.95 34.70
CA LYS A 130 13.23 -6.75 33.65
C LYS A 130 12.42 -7.99 33.24
N ASP A 131 11.65 -8.58 34.15
CA ASP A 131 10.79 -9.73 33.86
C ASP A 131 9.67 -9.39 32.84
N GLN A 132 9.30 -8.12 32.73
CA GLN A 132 8.30 -7.63 31.78
C GLN A 132 8.91 -7.16 30.44
N SER A 133 10.23 -7.28 30.27
CA SER A 133 10.95 -6.96 29.03
C SER A 133 10.32 -7.60 27.77
N PRO A 134 10.00 -8.91 27.73
CA PRO A 134 9.43 -9.51 26.52
C PRO A 134 8.04 -8.94 26.21
N MET A 135 7.21 -8.72 27.23
CA MET A 135 5.87 -8.15 27.08
C MET A 135 5.93 -6.72 26.54
N LEU A 136 6.84 -5.89 27.07
CA LEU A 136 7.03 -4.52 26.62
C LEU A 136 7.62 -4.46 25.20
N ALA A 137 8.58 -5.33 24.88
CA ALA A 137 9.17 -5.41 23.54
C ALA A 137 8.12 -5.78 22.50
N THR A 138 7.28 -6.78 22.78
CA THR A 138 6.15 -7.16 21.93
C THR A 138 5.17 -6.00 21.78
N ALA A 139 4.73 -5.37 22.87
CA ALA A 139 3.78 -4.27 22.79
C ALA A 139 4.31 -3.08 21.95
N LEU A 140 5.60 -2.73 22.09
CA LEU A 140 6.25 -1.67 21.29
C LEU A 140 6.30 -2.02 19.81
N GLN A 141 6.76 -3.22 19.47
CA GLN A 141 6.83 -3.67 18.09
C GLN A 141 5.44 -3.74 17.45
N ARG A 142 4.44 -4.28 18.16
CA ARG A 142 3.06 -4.41 17.68
C ARG A 142 2.36 -3.05 17.51
N ALA A 143 2.61 -2.10 18.41
CA ALA A 143 2.09 -0.74 18.29
C ALA A 143 2.65 -0.03 17.05
N LEU A 144 3.97 -0.12 16.81
CA LEU A 144 4.61 0.42 15.60
C LEU A 144 4.05 -0.25 14.33
N HIS A 145 3.92 -1.57 14.33
CA HIS A 145 3.38 -2.33 13.20
C HIS A 145 1.91 -1.96 12.90
N GLY A 146 1.11 -1.72 13.94
CA GLY A 146 -0.26 -1.23 13.82
C GLY A 146 -0.35 0.13 13.12
N LEU A 147 0.58 1.04 13.41
CA LEU A 147 0.64 2.39 12.83
C LEU A 147 1.21 2.42 11.40
N ASN A 148 2.01 1.43 11.01
CA ASN A 148 2.51 1.31 9.64
C ASN A 148 1.37 1.11 8.62
N GLY A 149 0.30 0.39 8.98
CA GLY A 149 -0.85 0.16 8.10
C GLY A 149 -1.52 1.45 7.61
N PRO A 150 -1.98 2.33 8.50
CA PRO A 150 -2.51 3.65 8.15
C PRO A 150 -1.51 4.51 7.34
N LEU A 151 -0.21 4.47 7.67
CA LEU A 151 0.82 5.17 6.91
C LEU A 151 0.92 4.67 5.46
N ILE A 152 0.98 3.36 5.26
CA ILE A 152 1.01 2.74 3.93
C ILE A 152 -0.26 3.10 3.16
N ARG A 153 -1.43 3.03 3.82
CA ARG A 153 -2.71 3.35 3.20
C ARG A 153 -2.82 4.81 2.79
N ALA A 154 -2.35 5.75 3.62
CA ALA A 154 -2.31 7.17 3.27
C ALA A 154 -1.47 7.40 2.00
N ASN A 155 -0.33 6.72 1.90
CA ASN A 155 0.51 6.75 0.69
C ASN A 155 -0.18 6.11 -0.53
N GLN A 156 -0.84 4.95 -0.37
CA GLN A 156 -1.58 4.30 -1.46
C GLN A 156 -2.75 5.16 -1.97
N LEU A 157 -3.43 5.88 -1.09
CA LEU A 157 -4.54 6.76 -1.44
C LEU A 157 -4.10 8.18 -1.82
N TYR A 158 -2.79 8.43 -1.87
CA TYR A 158 -2.20 9.75 -2.14
C TYR A 158 -2.79 10.87 -1.27
N CYS A 159 -3.15 10.52 -0.04
CA CYS A 159 -3.70 11.43 0.95
C CYS A 159 -2.61 11.86 1.92
N PRO A 160 -2.74 13.04 2.55
CA PRO A 160 -1.88 13.40 3.66
C PRO A 160 -1.99 12.35 4.78
N VAL A 161 -0.86 12.07 5.42
CA VAL A 161 -0.81 11.23 6.62
C VAL A 161 -1.57 11.94 7.75
N GLN A 162 -2.26 11.18 8.59
CA GLN A 162 -3.04 11.72 9.70
C GLN A 162 -2.14 12.47 10.71
N ASP A 163 -2.63 13.61 11.20
CA ASP A 163 -1.93 14.42 12.20
C ASP A 163 -1.62 13.65 13.48
N GLY A 164 -0.35 13.65 13.87
CA GLY A 164 0.21 12.99 15.04
C GLY A 164 0.71 11.56 14.80
N LEU A 165 0.46 10.96 13.63
CA LEU A 165 0.89 9.58 13.36
C LEU A 165 2.41 9.45 13.41
N TRP A 166 3.15 10.40 12.81
CA TRP A 166 4.61 10.39 12.83
C TRP A 166 5.14 10.59 14.24
N LEU A 167 4.57 11.53 14.98
CA LEU A 167 4.94 11.79 16.36
C LEU A 167 4.75 10.53 17.23
N GLU A 168 3.66 9.79 17.06
CA GLU A 168 3.42 8.53 17.77
C GLU A 168 4.47 7.46 17.41
N LEU A 169 4.81 7.30 16.13
CA LEU A 169 5.87 6.38 15.69
C LEU A 169 7.22 6.74 16.35
N HIS A 170 7.59 8.03 16.32
CA HIS A 170 8.85 8.52 16.90
C HIS A 170 8.90 8.29 18.41
N GLN A 171 7.81 8.59 19.13
CA GLN A 171 7.70 8.38 20.57
C GLN A 171 7.82 6.91 20.94
N LEU A 172 7.15 6.00 20.22
CA LEU A 172 7.23 4.57 20.47
C LEU A 172 8.66 4.04 20.29
N TYR A 173 9.36 4.48 19.24
CA TYR A 173 10.76 4.11 19.03
C TYR A 173 11.67 4.69 20.13
N GLN A 174 11.45 5.93 20.56
CA GLN A 174 12.19 6.53 21.67
C GLN A 174 12.01 5.75 22.98
N ILE A 175 10.78 5.32 23.30
CA ILE A 175 10.49 4.46 24.46
C ILE A 175 11.25 3.13 24.33
N ALA A 176 11.24 2.51 23.15
CA ALA A 176 11.98 1.28 22.90
C ALA A 176 13.49 1.44 23.09
N ARG A 177 14.07 2.58 22.70
CA ARG A 177 15.49 2.90 22.95
C ARG A 177 15.78 3.15 24.43
N GLN A 178 14.91 3.89 25.12
CA GLN A 178 15.05 4.21 26.54
C GLN A 178 15.14 2.94 27.40
N PHE A 179 14.30 1.93 27.10
CA PHE A 179 14.32 0.63 27.78
C PHE A 179 15.31 -0.38 27.16
N GLN A 180 16.09 0.02 26.14
CA GLN A 180 17.04 -0.84 25.42
C GLN A 180 16.38 -2.08 24.74
N LEU A 181 15.10 -1.98 24.38
CA LEU A 181 14.31 -3.03 23.72
C LEU A 181 14.20 -2.87 22.20
N HIS A 182 14.64 -1.73 21.66
CA HIS A 182 14.55 -1.40 20.23
C HIS A 182 15.08 -2.48 19.29
N ARG A 183 16.14 -3.21 19.67
CA ARG A 183 16.75 -4.29 18.87
C ARG A 183 16.33 -5.70 19.27
N THR A 184 15.45 -5.85 20.25
CA THR A 184 14.99 -7.17 20.68
C THR A 184 14.14 -7.79 19.56
N PRO A 185 14.51 -8.97 19.03
CA PRO A 185 13.69 -9.64 18.03
C PRO A 185 12.39 -10.14 18.66
N VAL A 186 11.27 -9.84 18.03
CA VAL A 186 9.94 -10.31 18.42
C VAL A 186 9.40 -11.18 17.29
N ASP A 187 8.87 -12.36 17.61
CA ASP A 187 8.23 -13.23 16.64
C ASP A 187 7.09 -12.48 15.94
N GLU A 188 7.07 -12.51 14.61
CA GLU A 188 6.12 -11.80 13.79
C GLU A 188 5.46 -12.78 12.80
N PRO A 189 4.36 -13.44 13.19
CA PRO A 189 3.70 -14.43 12.34
C PRO A 189 2.98 -13.81 11.13
N LEU A 190 2.76 -12.48 11.14
CA LEU A 190 2.11 -11.78 10.03
C LEU A 190 3.10 -11.23 8.99
N ALA A 191 4.41 -11.28 9.27
CA ALA A 191 5.43 -10.86 8.32
C ALA A 191 5.55 -11.86 7.16
N HIS A 192 5.78 -11.33 5.97
CA HIS A 192 5.80 -12.09 4.73
C HIS A 192 7.17 -12.75 4.47
N HIS A 193 8.26 -12.07 4.83
CA HIS A 193 9.61 -12.49 4.44
C HIS A 193 10.54 -12.77 5.62
N THR A 194 10.15 -12.42 6.84
CA THR A 194 10.96 -12.58 8.05
C THR A 194 10.12 -13.20 9.16
N ARG A 195 10.71 -14.06 9.99
CA ARG A 195 10.01 -14.68 11.13
C ARG A 195 9.94 -13.78 12.37
N THR A 196 10.85 -12.83 12.47
CA THR A 196 11.00 -11.94 13.62
C THR A 196 11.23 -10.53 13.14
N LEU A 197 10.62 -9.55 13.81
CA LEU A 197 10.92 -8.14 13.62
C LEU A 197 11.20 -7.48 14.97
N SER A 198 12.16 -6.57 14.99
CA SER A 198 12.40 -5.68 16.12
C SER A 198 11.59 -4.40 15.99
N ALA A 199 11.47 -3.65 17.10
CA ALA A 199 10.85 -2.32 17.07
C ALA A 199 11.65 -1.35 16.17
N GLU A 200 12.99 -1.45 16.16
CA GLU A 200 13.86 -0.67 15.26
C GLU A 200 13.56 -0.98 13.80
N GLN A 201 13.51 -2.25 13.40
CA GLN A 201 13.17 -2.63 12.02
C GLN A 201 11.78 -2.16 11.62
N THR A 202 10.78 -2.30 12.50
CA THR A 202 9.41 -1.88 12.22
C THR A 202 9.29 -0.36 12.05
N TYR A 203 10.08 0.40 12.83
CA TYR A 203 10.18 1.85 12.68
C TYR A 203 10.93 2.26 11.41
N VAL A 204 12.01 1.56 11.06
CA VAL A 204 12.73 1.74 9.78
C VAL A 204 11.80 1.57 8.58
N ILE A 205 10.91 0.57 8.58
CA ILE A 205 9.90 0.39 7.52
C ILE A 205 9.07 1.68 7.35
N ALA A 206 8.60 2.26 8.46
CA ALA A 206 7.85 3.51 8.44
C ALA A 206 8.66 4.66 7.83
N LEU A 207 9.90 4.83 8.29
CA LEU A 207 10.81 5.88 7.81
C LEU A 207 11.08 5.76 6.31
N LEU A 208 11.34 4.54 5.83
CA LEU A 208 11.57 4.27 4.41
C LEU A 208 10.33 4.56 3.57
N MET A 209 9.13 4.18 4.04
CA MET A 209 7.88 4.56 3.38
C MET A 209 7.75 6.08 3.23
N GLY A 210 8.17 6.84 4.25
CA GLY A 210 8.15 8.31 4.23
C GLY A 210 9.10 8.95 3.22
N CYS A 211 10.23 8.31 2.90
CA CYS A 211 11.24 8.84 1.97
C CYS A 211 11.27 8.15 0.59
N SER A 212 10.35 7.22 0.31
CA SER A 212 10.31 6.46 -0.95
C SER A 212 9.66 7.20 -2.14
N ARG A 213 9.26 8.46 -1.98
CA ARG A 213 8.55 9.26 -3.00
C ARG A 213 7.30 8.53 -3.54
N CYS A 214 6.46 8.03 -2.62
CA CYS A 214 5.26 7.24 -2.94
C CYS A 214 4.30 7.91 -3.94
N ASN A 215 4.28 9.23 -3.99
CA ASN A 215 3.51 10.02 -4.95
C ASN A 215 3.97 9.86 -6.42
N GLN A 216 5.09 9.18 -6.69
CA GLN A 216 5.60 8.88 -8.03
C GLN A 216 5.38 7.40 -8.41
N MET A 217 4.75 6.61 -7.55
CA MET A 217 4.52 5.18 -7.75
C MET A 217 3.03 4.86 -7.86
N ARG A 218 2.68 3.78 -8.57
CA ARG A 218 1.31 3.24 -8.57
C ARG A 218 0.97 2.59 -7.22
N GLN A 219 -0.31 2.55 -6.86
CA GLN A 219 -0.80 2.00 -5.58
C GLN A 219 -0.32 0.56 -5.31
N LEU A 220 -0.34 -0.28 -6.35
CA LEU A 220 0.17 -1.66 -6.29
C LEU A 220 1.67 -1.72 -5.96
N ASN A 221 2.47 -0.81 -6.52
CA ASN A 221 3.91 -0.76 -6.25
C ASN A 221 4.20 -0.29 -4.82
N ILE A 222 3.39 0.62 -4.27
CA ILE A 222 3.46 1.04 -2.87
C ILE A 222 3.17 -0.14 -1.93
N GLY A 223 2.17 -0.97 -2.27
CA GLY A 223 1.88 -2.20 -1.51
C GLY A 223 3.04 -3.20 -1.55
N LYS A 224 3.58 -3.47 -2.75
CA LYS A 224 4.75 -4.36 -2.93
C LYS A 224 5.99 -3.86 -2.20
N LEU A 225 6.20 -2.54 -2.18
CA LEU A 225 7.27 -1.92 -1.40
C LEU A 225 7.09 -2.21 0.09
N ALA A 226 5.89 -2.01 0.64
CA ALA A 226 5.63 -2.29 2.05
C ALA A 226 5.96 -3.73 2.44
N ASP A 227 5.62 -4.71 1.60
CA ASP A 227 5.97 -6.12 1.81
C ASP A 227 7.50 -6.33 1.77
N ALA A 228 8.19 -5.72 0.79
CA ALA A 228 9.64 -5.85 0.64
C ALA A 228 10.45 -5.22 1.80
N LEU A 229 9.94 -4.12 2.36
CA LEU A 229 10.63 -3.37 3.41
C LEU A 229 10.86 -4.19 4.68
N GLU A 230 10.04 -5.22 4.95
CA GLU A 230 10.26 -6.11 6.09
C GLU A 230 11.63 -6.79 6.01
N ALA A 231 11.98 -7.36 4.85
CA ALA A 231 13.27 -8.02 4.63
C ALA A 231 14.42 -7.02 4.52
N TRP A 232 14.17 -5.85 3.94
CA TRP A 232 15.20 -4.84 3.68
C TRP A 232 15.53 -3.98 4.90
N SER A 233 14.63 -3.90 5.88
CA SER A 233 14.79 -3.09 7.09
C SER A 233 16.10 -3.36 7.84
N ALA A 234 16.62 -4.60 7.78
CA ALA A 234 17.88 -4.98 8.43
C ALA A 234 19.13 -4.32 7.81
N MET A 235 19.04 -3.82 6.58
CA MET A 235 20.16 -3.18 5.87
C MET A 235 20.27 -1.68 6.12
N VAL A 236 19.35 -1.09 6.90
CA VAL A 236 19.32 0.34 7.19
C VAL A 236 19.75 0.58 8.63
N THR A 237 20.67 1.53 8.83
CA THR A 237 21.20 1.85 10.14
C THR A 237 20.65 3.17 10.66
N LEU A 238 20.19 3.15 11.91
CA LEU A 238 19.76 4.34 12.65
C LEU A 238 20.86 4.77 13.63
N GLN A 239 21.14 6.06 13.69
CA GLN A 239 22.20 6.62 14.54
C GLN A 239 21.82 7.96 15.16
N VAL A 240 22.28 8.19 16.39
CA VAL A 240 22.06 9.45 17.12
C VAL A 240 23.40 9.87 17.72
N PRO A 241 23.91 11.08 17.42
CA PRO A 241 23.34 12.10 16.53
C PRO A 241 23.42 11.73 15.04
N ALA A 242 22.72 12.49 14.18
CA ALA A 242 22.95 12.46 12.75
C ALA A 242 24.38 12.96 12.45
N ASP A 243 25.13 12.21 11.65
CA ASP A 243 26.52 12.53 11.29
C ASP A 243 26.67 12.76 9.78
N GLY A 244 27.91 12.98 9.31
CA GLY A 244 28.21 13.17 7.89
C GLY A 244 27.90 11.96 6.99
N HIS A 245 27.75 10.77 7.57
CA HIS A 245 27.37 9.54 6.87
C HIS A 245 25.86 9.35 6.79
N SER A 246 25.03 10.16 7.48
CA SER A 246 23.57 10.10 7.34
C SER A 246 23.10 10.78 6.05
N LEU A 247 22.39 10.04 5.18
CA LEU A 247 21.70 10.64 4.04
C LEU A 247 20.47 11.45 4.49
N LEU A 248 19.72 10.89 5.45
CA LEU A 248 18.47 11.45 5.94
C LEU A 248 18.62 11.78 7.43
N ALA A 249 17.92 12.83 7.86
CA ALA A 249 17.82 13.23 9.26
C ALA A 249 16.36 13.49 9.63
N LEU A 250 16.04 13.27 10.89
CA LEU A 250 14.72 13.43 11.46
C LEU A 250 14.80 14.07 12.84
N ASP A 251 13.93 15.04 13.10
CA ASP A 251 13.64 15.51 14.45
C ASP A 251 12.54 14.62 15.08
N PRO A 252 12.84 13.84 16.13
CA PRO A 252 11.86 12.97 16.77
C PRO A 252 10.68 13.70 17.44
N THR A 253 10.80 15.01 17.66
CA THR A 253 9.74 15.84 18.25
C THR A 253 8.78 16.42 17.22
N SER A 254 9.12 16.31 15.93
CA SER A 254 8.32 16.81 14.82
C SER A 254 7.41 15.71 14.26
N ASP A 255 6.15 16.05 13.98
CA ASP A 255 5.19 15.15 13.33
C ASP A 255 5.42 15.09 11.80
N LYS A 256 6.63 14.67 11.41
CA LYS A 256 7.07 14.67 10.00
C LYS A 256 7.88 13.41 9.66
N PRO A 257 7.87 12.99 8.38
CA PRO A 257 8.80 11.98 7.87
C PRO A 257 10.24 12.48 7.89
N PRO A 258 11.23 11.58 7.72
CA PRO A 258 12.62 11.98 7.54
C PRO A 258 12.83 12.81 6.28
N LEU A 259 13.75 13.78 6.36
CA LEU A 259 14.13 14.66 5.27
C LEU A 259 15.63 14.53 4.99
N TYR A 260 16.09 15.03 3.84
CA TYR A 260 17.52 15.07 3.53
C TYR A 260 18.29 15.84 4.59
N ARG A 261 19.44 15.29 5.02
CA ARG A 261 20.30 15.91 6.03
C ARG A 261 20.72 17.34 5.64
N THR A 262 20.92 17.59 4.35
CA THR A 262 21.32 18.89 3.79
C THR A 262 20.31 20.02 4.01
N LEU A 263 19.07 19.69 4.38
CA LEU A 263 18.03 20.68 4.67
C LEU A 263 18.11 21.24 6.10
N PHE A 264 18.99 20.69 6.95
CA PHE A 264 19.15 21.08 8.34
C PHE A 264 20.49 21.77 8.58
N SER A 265 20.54 22.68 9.56
CA SER A 265 21.78 23.35 9.96
C SER A 265 22.63 22.47 10.87
N ASP A 266 23.95 22.70 10.89
CA ASP A 266 24.89 21.96 11.74
C ASP A 266 24.58 22.05 13.24
N GLU A 267 23.86 23.09 13.67
CA GLU A 267 23.39 23.24 15.06
C GLU A 267 22.23 22.29 15.41
N GLN A 268 21.43 21.88 14.41
CA GLN A 268 20.27 21.01 14.60
C GLN A 268 20.63 19.52 14.58
N LEU A 269 21.61 19.13 13.74
CA LEU A 269 22.03 17.74 13.54
C LEU A 269 22.36 16.95 14.83
N PRO A 270 23.00 17.55 15.87
CA PRO A 270 23.29 16.84 17.11
C PRO A 270 22.06 16.33 17.88
N LYS A 271 20.88 16.90 17.63
CA LYS A 271 19.63 16.51 18.29
C LYS A 271 18.77 15.58 17.41
N MET A 272 19.19 15.35 16.18
CA MET A 272 18.43 14.60 15.18
C MET A 272 18.83 13.12 15.15
N LEU A 273 17.88 12.31 14.70
CA LEU A 273 18.10 10.92 14.34
C LEU A 273 18.60 10.86 12.89
N GLY A 274 19.81 10.34 12.70
CA GLY A 274 20.39 10.04 11.40
C GLY A 274 19.92 8.68 10.89
N ILE A 275 19.61 8.62 9.60
CA ILE A 275 19.17 7.40 8.92
C ILE A 275 20.08 7.20 7.70
N GLN A 276 20.66 6.01 7.62
CA GLN A 276 21.58 5.65 6.55
C GLN A 276 21.07 4.42 5.77
N PRO A 277 20.41 4.64 4.61
CA PRO A 277 19.91 3.58 3.75
C PRO A 277 20.91 3.14 2.65
N MET A 278 22.13 3.68 2.63
CA MET A 278 23.08 3.47 1.52
C MET A 278 23.39 1.99 1.24
N ALA A 279 23.55 1.16 2.28
CA ALA A 279 23.79 -0.27 2.09
C ALA A 279 22.63 -0.99 1.38
N LEU A 280 21.39 -0.53 1.57
CA LEU A 280 20.23 -1.02 0.84
C LEU A 280 20.23 -0.53 -0.61
N ALA A 281 20.54 0.76 -0.84
CA ALA A 281 20.64 1.31 -2.19
C ALA A 281 21.73 0.60 -3.02
N ASP A 282 22.90 0.36 -2.43
CA ASP A 282 23.99 -0.38 -3.05
C ASP A 282 23.61 -1.83 -3.37
N ALA A 283 22.90 -2.51 -2.47
CA ALA A 283 22.41 -3.86 -2.71
C ALA A 283 21.42 -3.91 -3.89
N ILE A 284 20.54 -2.91 -4.02
CA ILE A 284 19.60 -2.79 -5.14
C ILE A 284 20.36 -2.50 -6.44
N ASN A 285 21.31 -1.56 -6.44
CA ASN A 285 22.12 -1.24 -7.61
C ASN A 285 22.95 -2.44 -8.09
N HIS A 286 23.52 -3.20 -7.15
CA HIS A 286 24.23 -4.44 -7.47
C HIS A 286 23.30 -5.47 -8.12
N TYR A 287 22.09 -5.65 -7.59
CA TYR A 287 21.09 -6.54 -8.19
C TYR A 287 20.70 -6.10 -9.61
N LEU A 288 20.51 -4.80 -9.84
CA LEU A 288 20.16 -4.24 -11.14
C LEU A 288 21.29 -4.39 -12.18
N ALA A 289 22.54 -4.37 -11.75
CA ALA A 289 23.70 -4.55 -12.62
C ALA A 289 23.93 -6.01 -13.04
N LEU A 290 23.38 -6.98 -12.29
CA LEU A 290 23.53 -8.40 -12.60
C LEU A 290 22.60 -8.83 -13.76
N PRO A 291 23.10 -9.65 -14.71
CA PRO A 291 22.28 -10.33 -15.70
C PRO A 291 21.18 -11.18 -15.04
N ASP A 292 20.05 -11.35 -15.71
CA ASP A 292 18.88 -12.07 -15.18
C ASP A 292 19.24 -13.46 -14.64
N ASP A 293 20.14 -14.18 -15.32
CA ASP A 293 20.59 -15.53 -14.98
C ASP A 293 21.43 -15.61 -13.69
N GLN A 294 21.99 -14.48 -13.23
CA GLN A 294 22.90 -14.40 -12.07
C GLN A 294 22.26 -13.73 -10.85
N ARG A 295 20.94 -13.51 -10.86
CA ARG A 295 20.21 -12.84 -9.76
C ARG A 295 19.84 -13.77 -8.59
N GLY A 296 19.74 -15.07 -8.84
CA GLY A 296 19.38 -16.08 -7.84
C GLY A 296 20.25 -16.15 -6.55
N PRO A 297 21.59 -15.96 -6.59
CA PRO A 297 22.45 -16.04 -5.41
C PRO A 297 22.58 -14.71 -4.62
N THR A 298 21.81 -13.67 -4.96
CA THR A 298 21.97 -12.35 -4.32
C THR A 298 21.47 -12.35 -2.87
N LYS A 299 22.14 -11.57 -2.00
CA LYS A 299 21.74 -11.39 -0.58
C LYS A 299 20.44 -10.58 -0.42
N LEU A 300 20.00 -9.90 -1.47
CA LEU A 300 18.80 -9.08 -1.48
C LEU A 300 17.60 -9.95 -1.87
N LEU A 301 16.73 -10.24 -0.90
CA LEU A 301 15.48 -10.91 -1.19
C LEU A 301 14.56 -9.96 -1.94
N ILE A 302 14.21 -10.30 -3.18
CA ILE A 302 13.26 -9.53 -3.99
C ILE A 302 11.92 -10.26 -4.01
N PRO A 303 10.86 -9.68 -3.41
CA PRO A 303 9.54 -10.28 -3.45
C PRO A 303 9.00 -10.41 -4.87
N THR A 304 8.15 -11.42 -5.08
CA THR A 304 7.47 -11.63 -6.35
C THR A 304 6.66 -10.41 -6.76
N GLY A 305 6.91 -9.89 -7.96
CA GLY A 305 6.16 -8.77 -8.53
C GLY A 305 6.82 -7.40 -8.38
N VAL A 306 7.95 -7.27 -7.68
CA VAL A 306 8.80 -6.07 -7.74
C VAL A 306 9.52 -6.04 -9.09
N ASN A 307 9.26 -5.03 -9.91
CA ASN A 307 9.88 -4.87 -11.23
C ASN A 307 11.18 -4.05 -11.16
N THR A 308 11.95 -4.08 -12.24
CA THR A 308 13.20 -3.32 -12.39
C THR A 308 12.98 -1.81 -12.23
N ASP A 309 11.87 -1.28 -12.75
CA ASP A 309 11.59 0.17 -12.67
C ASP A 309 11.35 0.63 -11.23
N LEU A 310 10.65 -0.18 -10.43
CA LEU A 310 10.46 0.09 -9.01
C LEU A 310 11.80 0.06 -8.27
N LEU A 311 12.66 -0.91 -8.57
CA LEU A 311 14.00 -0.99 -7.96
C LEU A 311 14.86 0.22 -8.32
N GLN A 312 14.86 0.65 -9.58
CA GLN A 312 15.57 1.85 -10.02
C GLN A 312 15.06 3.11 -9.31
N HIS A 313 13.73 3.25 -9.20
CA HIS A 313 13.10 4.35 -8.46
C HIS A 313 13.53 4.38 -6.99
N LEU A 314 13.53 3.23 -6.32
CA LEU A 314 13.90 3.11 -4.91
C LEU A 314 15.40 3.34 -4.67
N ALA A 315 16.26 2.82 -5.55
CA ALA A 315 17.69 3.10 -5.52
C ALA A 315 17.96 4.60 -5.66
N ALA A 316 17.24 5.30 -6.54
CA ALA A 316 17.34 6.75 -6.69
C ALA A 316 16.75 7.53 -5.50
N ALA A 317 15.73 6.99 -4.82
CA ALA A 317 15.13 7.63 -3.64
C ALA A 317 16.05 7.53 -2.40
N TRP A 318 16.78 6.42 -2.26
CA TRP A 318 17.60 6.11 -1.09
C TRP A 318 19.11 6.23 -1.31
N GLY A 319 19.58 6.42 -2.54
CA GLY A 319 21.02 6.46 -2.88
C GLY A 319 21.57 7.85 -3.17
N ASP A 320 20.73 8.81 -3.56
CA ASP A 320 21.20 10.16 -3.94
C ASP A 320 20.28 11.28 -3.43
N VAL A 321 20.89 12.43 -3.17
CA VAL A 321 20.17 13.67 -2.87
C VAL A 321 19.68 14.23 -4.21
N ALA A 322 18.42 13.95 -4.56
CA ALA A 322 17.81 14.62 -5.69
C ALA A 322 17.52 16.08 -5.30
N GLU A 323 18.48 16.97 -5.55
CA GLU A 323 18.23 18.40 -5.44
C GLU A 323 17.21 18.81 -6.49
N ARG A 324 16.15 19.51 -6.05
CA ARG A 324 15.22 20.14 -6.99
C ARG A 324 15.98 21.24 -7.72
N THR A 325 16.32 20.98 -8.97
CA THR A 325 17.09 21.90 -9.82
C THR A 325 16.35 23.22 -10.09
N PHE A 326 15.03 23.26 -9.92
CA PHE A 326 14.21 24.44 -10.19
C PHE A 326 13.20 24.73 -9.07
N GLN A 327 13.15 26.00 -8.63
CA GLN A 327 12.08 26.49 -7.76
C GLN A 327 10.77 26.65 -8.54
N ARG A 328 9.64 26.39 -7.88
CA ARG A 328 8.31 26.58 -8.48
C ARG A 328 7.83 28.01 -8.24
N THR A 329 7.40 28.67 -9.31
CA THR A 329 6.80 30.00 -9.26
C THR A 329 5.28 29.89 -9.24
N ALA A 330 4.63 30.74 -8.43
CA ALA A 330 3.17 30.85 -8.45
C ALA A 330 2.73 31.27 -9.86
N GLY A 331 1.73 30.57 -10.39
CA GLY A 331 1.20 30.82 -11.73
C GLY A 331 -0.27 31.14 -11.66
N GLN A 332 -0.76 31.90 -12.64
CA GLN A 332 -2.18 32.12 -12.88
C GLN A 332 -2.48 31.79 -14.34
N GLY A 333 -3.62 31.15 -14.60
CA GLY A 333 -4.04 30.77 -15.95
C GLY A 333 -4.83 29.47 -15.97
N THR A 334 -5.32 29.11 -17.15
CA THR A 334 -6.02 27.85 -17.42
C THR A 334 -5.26 27.03 -18.45
N LEU A 335 -5.23 25.71 -18.24
CA LEU A 335 -4.69 24.73 -19.19
C LEU A 335 -5.79 23.75 -19.58
N LYS A 336 -5.87 23.47 -20.89
CA LYS A 336 -6.70 22.40 -21.42
C LYS A 336 -5.94 21.10 -21.33
N LEU A 337 -6.61 20.07 -20.86
CA LEU A 337 -6.00 18.79 -20.55
C LEU A 337 -6.81 17.64 -21.14
N CYS A 338 -6.12 16.67 -21.73
CA CYS A 338 -6.67 15.38 -22.12
C CYS A 338 -6.01 14.25 -21.32
N ILE A 339 -6.74 13.15 -21.11
CA ILE A 339 -6.28 12.04 -20.25
C ILE A 339 -6.27 10.76 -21.08
N GLY A 340 -5.18 10.01 -20.98
CA GLY A 340 -5.00 8.71 -21.59
C GLY A 340 -4.35 8.77 -22.97
N MET A 341 -3.74 7.64 -23.36
CA MET A 341 -2.94 7.54 -24.58
C MET A 341 -3.76 7.79 -25.85
N SER A 342 -5.01 7.30 -25.91
CA SER A 342 -5.88 7.47 -27.08
C SER A 342 -6.28 8.92 -27.30
N ALA A 343 -6.63 9.64 -26.22
CA ALA A 343 -6.97 11.06 -26.29
C ALA A 343 -5.75 11.90 -26.70
N LEU A 344 -4.60 11.61 -26.10
CA LEU A 344 -3.34 12.28 -26.42
C LEU A 344 -2.94 12.06 -27.88
N HIS A 345 -3.01 10.82 -28.36
CA HIS A 345 -2.80 10.51 -29.78
C HIS A 345 -3.76 11.32 -30.66
N TYR A 346 -5.06 11.30 -30.36
CA TYR A 346 -6.06 11.99 -31.16
C TYR A 346 -5.76 13.48 -31.30
N TYR A 347 -5.46 14.18 -30.20
CA TYR A 347 -5.18 15.62 -30.24
C TYR A 347 -3.82 15.94 -30.88
N VAL A 348 -2.78 15.15 -30.63
CA VAL A 348 -1.46 15.33 -31.25
C VAL A 348 -1.50 15.02 -32.76
N ALA A 349 -2.31 14.05 -33.19
CA ALA A 349 -2.50 13.67 -34.58
C ALA A 349 -3.44 14.61 -35.37
N GLY A 350 -3.84 15.74 -34.77
CA GLY A 350 -4.73 16.71 -35.42
C GLY A 350 -6.17 16.22 -35.55
N GLN A 351 -6.70 15.60 -34.49
CA GLN A 351 -8.07 15.06 -34.40
C GLN A 351 -8.31 13.87 -35.34
N LYS A 352 -7.30 13.04 -35.52
CA LYS A 352 -7.38 11.79 -36.30
C LYS A 352 -7.36 10.60 -35.37
N SER A 353 -8.24 9.64 -35.61
CA SER A 353 -8.22 8.39 -34.86
C SER A 353 -6.98 7.55 -35.24
N PHE A 354 -6.58 6.65 -34.35
CA PHE A 354 -5.42 5.78 -34.58
C PHE A 354 -5.58 4.96 -35.87
N SER A 355 -6.77 4.37 -36.08
CA SER A 355 -7.08 3.58 -37.28
C SER A 355 -7.03 4.41 -38.57
N GLN A 356 -7.50 5.67 -38.53
CA GLN A 356 -7.41 6.58 -39.67
C GLN A 356 -5.97 6.92 -40.04
N LEU A 357 -5.12 7.13 -39.03
CA LEU A 357 -3.71 7.45 -39.24
C LEU A 357 -2.92 6.26 -39.78
N LEU A 358 -3.23 5.05 -39.29
CA LEU A 358 -2.57 3.82 -39.73
C LEU A 358 -3.04 3.34 -41.12
N GLN A 359 -4.08 3.96 -41.69
CA GLN A 359 -4.70 3.58 -42.97
C GLN A 359 -4.99 2.08 -43.08
N LEU A 360 -5.27 1.43 -41.94
CA LEU A 360 -5.65 0.03 -41.93
C LEU A 360 -6.95 -0.07 -42.72
N LYS A 361 -6.90 -0.77 -43.86
CA LYS A 361 -8.13 -1.17 -44.56
C LYS A 361 -8.95 -1.92 -43.54
N THR A 362 -10.13 -1.38 -43.21
CA THR A 362 -11.11 -2.07 -42.37
C THR A 362 -11.31 -3.44 -42.99
N ALA A 363 -10.75 -4.48 -42.37
CA ALA A 363 -10.97 -5.85 -42.83
C ALA A 363 -12.43 -6.14 -42.51
N SER A 364 -13.31 -5.81 -43.45
CA SER A 364 -14.74 -6.13 -43.46
C SER A 364 -15.00 -7.63 -43.63
N ASN A 365 -14.01 -8.47 -43.35
CA ASN A 365 -14.24 -9.89 -43.25
C ASN A 365 -14.69 -10.15 -41.82
N VAL A 366 -15.94 -9.79 -41.55
CA VAL A 366 -16.69 -10.45 -40.48
C VAL A 366 -16.57 -11.93 -40.81
N ALA A 367 -15.84 -12.67 -39.98
CA ALA A 367 -15.78 -14.11 -40.13
C ALA A 367 -17.21 -14.61 -39.95
N ASP A 368 -17.83 -15.01 -41.06
CA ASP A 368 -19.18 -15.53 -41.07
C ASP A 368 -19.11 -16.95 -40.49
N PHE A 369 -19.18 -17.04 -39.16
CA PHE A 369 -19.27 -18.31 -38.44
C PHE A 369 -20.70 -18.86 -38.55
N ALA A 370 -21.24 -18.89 -39.77
CA ALA A 370 -22.41 -19.70 -40.06
C ALA A 370 -21.95 -21.16 -39.96
N LEU A 371 -22.55 -21.90 -39.03
CA LEU A 371 -22.37 -23.34 -38.91
C LEU A 371 -22.96 -23.98 -40.16
N LYS A 372 -22.18 -24.00 -41.25
CA LYS A 372 -22.54 -24.74 -42.46
C LYS A 372 -22.47 -26.20 -42.07
N VAL A 373 -23.64 -26.82 -41.89
CA VAL A 373 -23.75 -28.27 -41.96
C VAL A 373 -23.14 -28.63 -43.31
N VAL A 374 -21.95 -29.22 -43.27
CA VAL A 374 -21.28 -29.72 -44.46
C VAL A 374 -22.23 -30.74 -45.07
N ASN A 375 -22.95 -30.34 -46.13
CA ASN A 375 -23.57 -31.31 -47.00
C ASN A 375 -22.44 -32.15 -47.57
N GLU A 376 -22.63 -33.47 -47.65
CA GLU A 376 -21.64 -34.50 -48.02
C GLU A 376 -20.94 -34.31 -49.40
N ASN A 377 -21.18 -33.20 -50.10
CA ASN A 377 -20.73 -32.96 -51.47
C ASN A 377 -19.72 -31.81 -51.63
N ASP A 378 -19.27 -31.15 -50.56
CA ASP A 378 -18.09 -30.28 -50.64
C ASP A 378 -16.88 -30.99 -50.03
N ASP A 379 -15.79 -31.00 -50.79
CA ASP A 379 -14.52 -31.70 -50.56
C ASP A 379 -13.85 -31.21 -49.27
N ASP A 380 -14.30 -31.73 -48.12
CA ASP A 380 -13.73 -31.43 -46.81
C ASP A 380 -12.34 -32.08 -46.70
N PRO A 381 -11.25 -31.28 -46.61
CA PRO A 381 -9.88 -31.79 -46.52
C PRO A 381 -9.64 -32.71 -45.30
N TRP A 382 -10.52 -32.64 -44.29
CA TRP A 382 -10.45 -33.40 -43.04
C TRP A 382 -11.33 -34.65 -43.02
N SER A 383 -12.12 -34.88 -44.07
CA SER A 383 -12.98 -36.09 -44.21
C SER A 383 -12.17 -37.39 -44.25
N SER A 384 -10.88 -37.32 -44.57
CA SER A 384 -9.96 -38.45 -44.68
C SER A 384 -9.13 -38.72 -43.40
N ALA A 385 -9.32 -37.93 -42.34
CA ALA A 385 -8.63 -38.15 -41.07
C ALA A 385 -9.20 -39.39 -40.33
N PHE A 386 -8.32 -40.27 -39.89
CA PHE A 386 -8.67 -41.58 -39.31
C PHE A 386 -9.50 -41.49 -38.01
N ASP A 387 -9.42 -40.37 -37.31
CA ASP A 387 -10.04 -40.08 -36.03
C ASP A 387 -11.39 -39.31 -36.15
N THR A 388 -11.85 -38.99 -37.36
CA THR A 388 -13.09 -38.20 -37.59
C THR A 388 -14.32 -39.02 -37.98
N GLN A 389 -14.28 -40.37 -37.91
CA GLN A 389 -15.45 -41.21 -38.18
C GLN A 389 -16.60 -40.89 -37.21
N ARG A 390 -17.58 -40.12 -37.68
CA ARG A 390 -18.83 -39.85 -36.98
C ARG A 390 -19.67 -41.13 -36.97
N GLY A 391 -19.56 -41.90 -35.89
CA GLY A 391 -20.49 -42.98 -35.60
C GLY A 391 -21.93 -42.46 -35.61
N ASN A 392 -22.85 -43.26 -36.16
CA ASN A 392 -24.25 -42.94 -36.46
C ASN A 392 -25.16 -42.66 -35.23
N THR A 393 -24.60 -42.16 -34.12
CA THR A 393 -25.28 -41.95 -32.83
C THR A 393 -25.13 -40.53 -32.28
N SER A 394 -24.73 -39.54 -33.08
CA SER A 394 -24.55 -38.16 -32.61
C SER A 394 -25.74 -37.23 -32.90
N SER A 395 -26.97 -37.74 -33.00
CA SER A 395 -28.17 -36.90 -33.11
C SER A 395 -28.63 -36.30 -31.77
N VAL A 396 -27.90 -36.58 -30.68
CA VAL A 396 -28.07 -35.89 -29.39
C VAL A 396 -26.72 -35.29 -29.01
N LEU A 397 -26.45 -34.09 -29.50
CA LEU A 397 -25.40 -33.25 -28.96
C LEU A 397 -25.78 -32.89 -27.52
N LEU A 398 -24.92 -33.30 -26.58
CA LEU A 398 -24.94 -32.78 -25.22
C LEU A 398 -24.84 -31.25 -25.28
N PRO A 399 -25.54 -30.51 -24.39
CA PRO A 399 -25.45 -29.05 -24.32
C PRO A 399 -24.06 -28.68 -23.81
N TYR A 400 -23.07 -28.68 -24.71
CA TYR A 400 -21.84 -27.97 -24.46
C TYR A 400 -22.22 -26.50 -24.32
N GLU A 401 -21.81 -25.93 -23.18
CA GLU A 401 -21.86 -24.50 -22.94
C GLU A 401 -21.30 -23.80 -24.18
N GLU A 402 -22.18 -23.12 -24.92
CA GLU A 402 -21.73 -22.10 -25.84
C GLU A 402 -20.82 -21.18 -25.03
N ILE A 403 -19.55 -21.11 -25.41
CA ILE A 403 -18.74 -19.97 -25.03
C ILE A 403 -19.37 -18.81 -25.80
N GLU A 404 -20.43 -18.24 -25.22
CA GLU A 404 -20.81 -16.87 -25.49
C GLU A 404 -19.58 -16.05 -25.08
N TYR A 405 -18.72 -15.80 -26.05
CA TYR A 405 -18.00 -14.56 -26.06
C TYR A 405 -19.10 -13.50 -26.01
N GLN A 406 -19.40 -12.98 -24.82
CA GLN A 406 -19.94 -11.64 -24.73
C GLN A 406 -19.05 -10.85 -25.69
N LYS A 407 -19.65 -10.39 -26.79
CA LYS A 407 -19.02 -9.40 -27.64
C LYS A 407 -18.74 -8.24 -26.71
N SER A 408 -17.55 -8.23 -26.10
CA SER A 408 -16.92 -6.99 -25.72
C SER A 408 -16.95 -6.20 -27.01
N ASP A 409 -17.48 -4.99 -26.96
CA ASP A 409 -17.70 -4.07 -28.08
C ASP A 409 -16.43 -3.73 -28.90
N MET A 410 -15.38 -4.54 -28.84
CA MET A 410 -14.12 -4.50 -29.58
C MET A 410 -14.29 -4.65 -31.11
N GLU A 411 -15.38 -5.25 -31.61
CA GLU A 411 -15.65 -5.28 -33.06
C GLU A 411 -16.40 -4.03 -33.56
N GLY A 412 -16.98 -3.25 -32.64
CA GLY A 412 -17.50 -1.90 -32.92
C GLY A 412 -16.39 -0.84 -32.99
N ASP A 413 -15.19 -1.14 -32.51
CA ASP A 413 -14.15 -0.14 -32.27
C ASP A 413 -13.48 0.45 -33.51
N ALA A 414 -13.55 -0.22 -34.67
CA ALA A 414 -13.04 0.36 -35.91
C ALA A 414 -13.96 1.47 -36.45
N ALA A 415 -15.27 1.37 -36.23
CA ALA A 415 -16.26 2.36 -36.65
C ALA A 415 -16.58 3.39 -35.54
N SER A 416 -16.51 3.00 -34.26
CA SER A 416 -16.72 3.90 -33.11
C SER A 416 -15.56 4.89 -32.93
N ASN A 417 -14.31 4.48 -33.23
CA ASN A 417 -13.13 5.35 -33.14
C ASN A 417 -13.18 6.58 -34.07
N ALA A 418 -14.03 6.59 -35.10
CA ALA A 418 -14.21 7.74 -35.97
C ALA A 418 -15.14 8.82 -35.37
N GLN A 419 -15.89 8.51 -34.31
CA GLN A 419 -16.88 9.41 -33.69
C GLN A 419 -16.60 9.77 -32.23
N HIS A 420 -15.58 9.19 -31.58
CA HIS A 420 -15.22 9.55 -30.20
C HIS A 420 -14.48 10.90 -30.15
N THR A 421 -15.23 11.97 -29.90
CA THR A 421 -14.64 13.21 -29.36
C THR A 421 -14.16 12.91 -27.94
N PHE A 422 -12.85 12.85 -27.73
CA PHE A 422 -12.29 12.68 -26.39
C PHE A 422 -12.61 13.92 -25.53
N PRO A 423 -12.94 13.77 -24.24
CA PRO A 423 -13.22 14.92 -23.39
C PRO A 423 -11.93 15.70 -23.10
N THR A 424 -12.02 17.03 -23.14
CA THR A 424 -10.99 17.95 -22.65
C THR A 424 -11.45 18.64 -21.37
N PHE A 425 -10.52 18.86 -20.46
CA PHE A 425 -10.78 19.47 -19.16
C PHE A 425 -10.00 20.76 -19.01
N ASP A 426 -10.68 21.85 -18.64
CA ASP A 426 -10.05 23.14 -18.38
C ASP A 426 -9.71 23.23 -16.88
N LEU A 427 -8.42 23.31 -16.56
CA LEU A 427 -7.91 23.34 -15.17
C LEU A 427 -7.11 24.59 -14.88
N ASN A 428 -7.14 25.03 -13.62
CA ASN A 428 -6.41 26.22 -13.16
C ASN A 428 -4.96 25.87 -12.80
N ILE A 429 -4.02 26.69 -13.22
CA ILE A 429 -2.61 26.61 -12.80
C ILE A 429 -2.48 27.19 -11.39
N VAL A 430 -1.85 26.44 -10.48
CA VAL A 430 -1.49 26.90 -9.14
C VAL A 430 -0.04 27.40 -9.12
N ASN A 431 0.87 26.60 -9.67
CA ASN A 431 2.29 26.92 -9.79
C ASN A 431 2.92 26.15 -10.96
N HIS A 432 4.09 26.58 -11.41
CA HIS A 432 4.81 25.94 -12.50
C HIS A 432 6.33 26.00 -12.29
N SER A 433 7.04 25.17 -13.04
CA SER A 433 8.50 25.16 -13.16
C SER A 433 8.85 24.58 -14.54
N PRO A 434 10.12 24.66 -15.00
CA PRO A 434 10.56 23.96 -16.21
C PRO A 434 10.25 22.45 -16.18
N GLY A 435 10.14 21.85 -14.99
CA GLY A 435 9.76 20.45 -14.80
C GLY A 435 8.25 20.15 -14.81
N GLY A 436 7.39 21.14 -15.07
CA GLY A 436 5.95 20.96 -15.25
C GLY A 436 5.05 21.88 -14.42
N TYR A 437 3.74 21.64 -14.53
CA TYR A 437 2.67 22.45 -13.93
C TYR A 437 2.02 21.73 -12.74
N CYS A 438 1.58 22.51 -11.75
CA CYS A 438 0.62 22.08 -10.73
C CYS A 438 -0.76 22.62 -11.11
N LEU A 439 -1.70 21.71 -11.33
CA LEU A 439 -3.05 22.01 -11.75
C LEU A 439 -4.02 21.71 -10.61
N ALA A 440 -5.01 22.57 -10.40
CA ALA A 440 -6.05 22.37 -9.42
C ALA A 440 -7.37 21.95 -10.09
N TRP A 441 -7.86 20.78 -9.69
CA TRP A 441 -9.11 20.21 -10.14
C TRP A 441 -10.23 20.52 -9.14
N HIS A 442 -11.11 21.46 -9.49
CA HIS A 442 -12.16 21.94 -8.59
C HIS A 442 -13.53 21.28 -8.85
N LYS A 443 -13.70 20.59 -9.97
CA LYS A 443 -14.94 19.90 -10.40
C LYS A 443 -14.87 18.39 -10.13
N GLU A 444 -15.89 17.64 -10.54
CA GLU A 444 -15.84 16.18 -10.54
C GLU A 444 -14.60 15.68 -11.31
N VAL A 445 -13.85 14.78 -10.68
CA VAL A 445 -12.63 14.21 -11.25
C VAL A 445 -13.03 13.01 -12.12
N PRO A 446 -12.64 12.97 -13.40
CA PRO A 446 -12.95 11.87 -14.30
C PRO A 446 -12.32 10.57 -13.79
N GLN A 447 -13.03 9.45 -13.95
CA GLN A 447 -12.55 8.13 -13.52
C GLN A 447 -11.30 7.67 -14.29
N GLN A 448 -11.07 8.24 -15.47
CA GLN A 448 -9.88 8.01 -16.29
C GLN A 448 -8.60 8.58 -15.63
N LEU A 449 -8.72 9.55 -14.71
CA LEU A 449 -7.56 10.11 -14.04
C LEU A 449 -7.06 9.12 -12.97
N GLN A 450 -6.03 8.35 -13.33
CA GLN A 450 -5.34 7.43 -12.43
C GLN A 450 -3.85 7.79 -12.31
N ALA A 451 -3.24 7.38 -11.19
CA ALA A 451 -1.82 7.63 -10.97
C ALA A 451 -0.97 6.84 -11.98
N GLY A 452 -0.10 7.56 -12.71
CA GLY A 452 0.71 6.98 -13.78
C GLY A 452 -0.02 6.86 -15.13
N GLU A 453 -1.15 7.56 -15.29
CA GLU A 453 -1.75 7.82 -16.60
C GLU A 453 -1.04 8.93 -17.34
N LEU A 454 -1.13 8.89 -18.67
CA LEU A 454 -0.58 9.92 -19.53
C LEU A 454 -1.56 11.10 -19.63
N VAL A 455 -0.98 12.30 -19.62
CA VAL A 455 -1.70 13.56 -19.64
C VAL A 455 -1.09 14.43 -20.73
N GLY A 456 -1.94 15.02 -21.57
CA GLY A 456 -1.55 15.81 -22.74
C GLY A 456 -2.20 17.17 -22.80
#